data_AF-A0A2A4MLW8-F1
#
_entry.id   AF-A0A2A4MLW8-F1
#
_cell.length_a   1.000
_cell.length_b   1.000
_cell.length_c   1.000
_cell.angle_alpha   90.00
_cell.angle_beta   90.00
_cell.angle_gamma   90.00
#
_symmetry.space_group_name_H-M   'P 1'
#
loop_
_entity.id
_entity.type
_entity.pdbx_description
1 polymer ?
#
loop_
_entity_poly.entity_id
_entity_poly.type
_entity_poly.pdbx_seq_one_letter_code
_entity_poly.pdbx_strand_id
1 'polypeptide(L)'
;MLLPLSAAGAIFIEAENYKRGGEGVGYHDSDNRRRGNYNNGRGESVDLSRVPARGENRTSRGPATVSYVARGEWLAYDINVPVAGRYQFEIRSARAPAGNGRIRLEVDGVNVSGPLTIASTGASYRYRTFRFPGIALRAGPQQLRLRFDSSGFEINWFRLSLTQPSARGNTIPTITNPGGQN
;
A
#
# COMPACT_ATOMS: atom_id res chain seq x y z
N MET A 1 24.32 20.86 -7.59
CA MET A 1 23.69 20.08 -8.68
C MET A 1 22.76 19.06 -8.05
N LEU A 2 21.46 19.35 -7.97
CA LEU A 2 20.48 18.36 -7.51
C LEU A 2 20.44 17.24 -8.56
N LEU A 3 20.64 15.99 -8.13
CA LEU A 3 20.35 14.84 -9.00
C LEU A 3 18.89 14.93 -9.45
N PRO A 4 18.58 14.71 -10.74
CA PRO A 4 17.20 14.63 -11.18
C PRO A 4 16.47 13.55 -10.38
N LEU A 5 15.25 13.85 -9.95
CA LEU A 5 14.39 13.01 -9.10
C LEU A 5 13.87 11.76 -9.84
N SER A 6 14.68 11.12 -10.69
CA SER A 6 14.24 10.07 -11.62
C SER A 6 14.74 8.66 -11.27
N ALA A 7 15.26 8.40 -10.07
CA ALA A 7 15.76 7.06 -9.72
C ALA A 7 15.53 6.61 -8.26
N ALA A 8 14.67 7.27 -7.49
CA ALA A 8 14.16 6.66 -6.26
C ALA A 8 12.98 5.74 -6.64
N GLY A 9 13.30 4.48 -6.93
CA GLY A 9 12.37 3.48 -7.47
C GLY A 9 11.09 3.35 -6.67
N ALA A 10 9.97 3.19 -7.38
CA ALA A 10 8.70 2.89 -6.75
C ALA A 10 8.73 1.47 -6.15
N ILE A 11 8.18 1.31 -4.96
CA ILE A 11 7.99 0.02 -4.32
C ILE A 11 6.65 -0.52 -4.80
N PHE A 12 6.67 -1.55 -5.66
CA PHE A 12 5.48 -2.19 -6.20
C PHE A 12 5.25 -3.52 -5.50
N ILE A 13 4.02 -3.75 -5.01
CA ILE A 13 3.67 -4.90 -4.18
C ILE A 13 2.37 -5.49 -4.70
N GLU A 14 2.43 -6.76 -5.07
CA GLU A 14 1.23 -7.59 -5.31
C GLU A 14 0.57 -7.89 -3.97
N ALA A 15 -0.75 -7.73 -3.88
CA ALA A 15 -1.46 -7.86 -2.61
C ALA A 15 -1.45 -9.32 -2.10
N GLU A 16 -1.42 -10.30 -3.00
CA GLU A 16 -1.27 -11.72 -2.64
C GLU A 16 0.10 -12.07 -2.06
N ASN A 17 1.09 -11.19 -2.19
CA ASN A 17 2.45 -11.37 -1.67
C ASN A 17 2.60 -10.80 -0.23
N TYR A 18 1.55 -10.93 0.58
CA TYR A 18 1.61 -10.58 2.00
C TYR A 18 2.63 -11.45 2.75
N LYS A 19 3.16 -10.91 3.84
CA LYS A 19 4.16 -11.49 4.72
C LYS A 19 3.78 -12.91 5.16
N ARG A 20 4.78 -13.80 5.29
CA ARG A 20 4.63 -15.16 5.83
C ARG A 20 4.60 -15.16 7.35
N GLY A 21 4.03 -16.23 7.91
CA GLY A 21 4.01 -16.45 9.36
C GLY A 21 2.63 -16.77 9.92
N GLY A 22 1.60 -16.85 9.07
CA GLY A 22 0.25 -17.19 9.51
C GLY A 22 -0.54 -16.02 10.10
N GLU A 23 -1.69 -16.39 10.64
CA GLU A 23 -2.65 -15.53 11.32
C GLU A 23 -2.01 -14.79 12.50
N GLY A 24 -2.29 -13.50 12.65
CA GLY A 24 -1.69 -12.63 13.66
C GLY A 24 -0.27 -12.13 13.34
N VAL A 25 0.41 -12.70 12.34
CA VAL A 25 1.78 -12.34 11.95
C VAL A 25 1.83 -11.71 10.55
N GLY A 26 1.45 -12.50 9.54
CA GLY A 26 1.46 -12.09 8.14
C GLY A 26 0.16 -11.41 7.71
N TYR A 27 -0.94 -11.77 8.36
CA TYR A 27 -2.28 -11.28 8.09
C TYR A 27 -3.17 -11.47 9.33
N HIS A 28 -4.36 -10.86 9.28
CA HIS A 28 -5.52 -11.27 10.06
C HIS A 28 -6.70 -11.44 9.11
N ASP A 29 -7.23 -12.65 9.07
CA ASP A 29 -8.47 -12.99 8.38
C ASP A 29 -9.57 -13.24 9.42
N SER A 30 -10.78 -12.74 9.17
CA SER A 30 -11.87 -12.79 10.15
C SER A 30 -12.44 -14.19 10.34
N ASP A 31 -12.13 -15.12 9.43
CA ASP A 31 -12.35 -16.54 9.64
C ASP A 31 -11.22 -17.41 9.07
N ASN A 32 -11.40 -18.72 9.22
CA ASN A 32 -10.43 -19.71 8.77
C ASN A 32 -10.80 -20.34 7.42
N ARG A 33 -11.80 -19.80 6.72
CA ARG A 33 -12.28 -20.35 5.45
C ARG A 33 -11.56 -19.66 4.31
N ARG A 34 -10.78 -20.42 3.55
CA ARG A 34 -10.32 -19.98 2.24
C ARG A 34 -11.49 -19.92 1.25
N ARG A 35 -11.81 -18.71 0.80
CA ARG A 35 -12.69 -18.39 -0.33
C ARG A 35 -11.86 -17.97 -1.53
N GLY A 36 -12.58 -17.75 -2.64
CA GLY A 36 -11.98 -17.49 -3.93
C GLY A 36 -11.49 -18.76 -4.62
N ASN A 37 -10.86 -18.57 -5.78
CA ASN A 37 -10.49 -19.66 -6.69
C ASN A 37 -8.98 -19.74 -6.93
N TYR A 38 -8.17 -19.19 -6.03
CA TYR A 38 -6.72 -19.26 -6.06
C TYR A 38 -6.16 -19.77 -4.73
N ASN A 39 -5.27 -20.77 -4.81
CA ASN A 39 -4.52 -21.28 -3.66
C ASN A 39 -3.04 -21.02 -3.88
N ASN A 40 -2.42 -20.25 -2.98
CA ASN A 40 -0.99 -19.93 -2.99
C ASN A 40 -0.11 -21.04 -2.38
N GLY A 41 -0.69 -22.17 -1.96
CA GLY A 41 0.02 -23.31 -1.39
C GLY A 41 0.55 -23.11 0.03
N ARG A 42 0.21 -21.99 0.70
CA ARG A 42 0.76 -21.64 2.02
C ARG A 42 0.01 -22.25 3.21
N GLY A 43 -1.16 -22.84 3.01
CA GLY A 43 -1.99 -23.36 4.12
C GLY A 43 -2.72 -22.29 4.96
N GLU A 44 -2.46 -21.00 4.75
CA GLU A 44 -3.06 -19.83 5.43
C GLU A 44 -4.44 -19.33 4.97
N SER A 45 -5.26 -18.69 5.80
CA SER A 45 -6.67 -18.41 5.46
C SER A 45 -6.96 -17.25 4.51
N VAL A 46 -6.01 -16.39 4.15
CA VAL A 46 -6.26 -15.23 3.26
C VAL A 46 -7.01 -15.63 1.98
N ASP A 47 -8.12 -14.94 1.73
CA ASP A 47 -9.01 -15.17 0.60
C ASP A 47 -8.45 -14.62 -0.73
N LEU A 48 -8.13 -15.51 -1.67
CA LEU A 48 -7.48 -15.16 -2.94
C LEU A 48 -8.30 -15.60 -4.16
N SER A 49 -8.41 -14.72 -5.13
CA SER A 49 -9.02 -14.99 -6.44
C SER A 49 -8.01 -14.83 -7.55
N ARG A 50 -8.14 -15.58 -8.65
CA ARG A 50 -7.29 -15.41 -9.83
C ARG A 50 -7.50 -14.02 -10.43
N VAL A 51 -6.42 -13.40 -10.91
CA VAL A 51 -6.50 -12.15 -11.68
C VAL A 51 -7.44 -12.37 -12.88
N PRO A 52 -8.47 -11.53 -13.05
CA PRO A 52 -9.38 -11.67 -14.18
C PRO A 52 -8.67 -11.44 -15.52
N ALA A 53 -8.97 -12.31 -16.50
CA ALA A 53 -8.46 -12.17 -17.86
C ALA A 53 -8.96 -10.90 -18.60
N ARG A 54 -9.97 -10.20 -18.06
CA ARG A 54 -10.60 -9.00 -18.63
C ARG A 54 -9.73 -7.75 -18.44
N GLY A 55 -8.47 -7.79 -18.87
CA GLY A 55 -7.55 -6.66 -18.89
C GLY A 55 -6.77 -6.42 -17.60
N GLU A 56 -7.21 -6.95 -16.45
CA GLU A 56 -6.50 -6.78 -15.18
C GLU A 56 -5.14 -7.50 -15.19
N ASN A 57 -5.05 -8.64 -15.89
CA ASN A 57 -3.81 -9.37 -16.15
C ASN A 57 -2.69 -8.54 -16.79
N ARG A 58 -3.00 -7.45 -17.50
CA ARG A 58 -1.99 -6.55 -18.09
C ARG A 58 -1.35 -5.61 -17.07
N THR A 59 -1.98 -5.44 -15.91
CA THR A 59 -1.49 -4.59 -14.82
C THR A 59 -0.92 -5.39 -13.66
N SER A 60 -1.09 -6.71 -13.68
CA SER A 60 -0.67 -7.64 -12.63
C SER A 60 0.65 -8.29 -13.03
N ARG A 61 1.56 -8.40 -12.09
CA ARG A 61 2.79 -9.21 -12.14
C ARG A 61 2.62 -10.53 -11.37
N GLY A 62 1.54 -10.65 -10.59
CA GLY A 62 1.15 -11.84 -9.86
C GLY A 62 -0.11 -12.52 -10.43
N PRO A 63 -0.39 -13.76 -10.00
CA PRO A 63 -1.50 -14.57 -10.52
C PRO A 63 -2.84 -14.31 -9.83
N ALA A 64 -2.86 -13.54 -8.72
CA ALA A 64 -4.04 -13.45 -7.87
C ALA A 64 -4.36 -12.02 -7.42
N THR A 65 -5.52 -11.88 -6.81
CA THR A 65 -5.94 -10.69 -6.08
C THR A 65 -6.41 -11.13 -4.71
N VAL A 66 -6.26 -10.24 -3.72
CA VAL A 66 -6.91 -10.39 -2.42
C VAL A 66 -8.38 -10.08 -2.61
N SER A 67 -9.26 -10.93 -2.10
CA SER A 67 -10.71 -10.86 -2.31
C SER A 67 -11.45 -11.23 -1.03
N TYR A 68 -12.79 -11.13 -1.03
CA TYR A 68 -13.64 -11.47 0.14
C TYR A 68 -13.29 -10.74 1.45
N VAL A 69 -12.54 -9.66 1.36
CA VAL A 69 -12.10 -8.86 2.51
C VAL A 69 -13.28 -8.46 3.40
N ALA A 70 -13.17 -8.78 4.68
CA ALA A 70 -14.05 -8.33 5.73
C ALA A 70 -13.48 -7.12 6.48
N ARG A 71 -14.36 -6.40 7.18
CA ARG A 71 -13.96 -5.28 8.03
C ARG A 71 -13.14 -5.80 9.22
N GLY A 72 -12.01 -5.18 9.48
CA GLY A 72 -11.11 -5.51 10.59
C GLY A 72 -9.87 -6.30 10.17
N GLU A 73 -9.92 -6.91 8.99
CA GLU A 73 -8.82 -7.68 8.42
C GLU A 73 -7.62 -6.80 8.06
N TRP A 74 -6.46 -7.43 7.97
CA TRP A 74 -5.24 -6.76 7.57
C TRP A 74 -4.22 -7.70 6.93
N LEU A 75 -3.36 -7.12 6.08
CA LEU A 75 -2.23 -7.80 5.46
C LEU A 75 -0.94 -7.03 5.79
N ALA A 76 0.09 -7.73 6.25
CA ALA A 76 1.40 -7.15 6.52
C ALA A 76 2.37 -7.43 5.36
N TYR A 77 3.34 -6.54 5.17
CA TYR A 77 4.37 -6.60 4.15
C TYR A 77 5.67 -6.07 4.74
N ASP A 78 6.74 -6.87 4.70
CA ASP A 78 8.06 -6.37 5.03
C ASP A 78 8.61 -5.62 3.80
N ILE A 79 8.86 -4.31 3.94
CA ILE A 79 9.32 -3.46 2.85
C ILE A 79 10.68 -2.87 3.19
N ASN A 80 11.54 -2.67 2.19
CA ASN A 80 12.78 -1.93 2.33
C ASN A 80 12.69 -0.62 1.55
N VAL A 81 12.74 0.50 2.27
CA VAL A 81 12.58 1.83 1.67
C VAL A 81 13.94 2.45 1.38
N PRO A 82 14.26 2.76 0.11
CA PRO A 82 15.60 3.23 -0.22
C PRO A 82 15.89 4.65 0.27
N VAL A 83 14.87 5.52 0.35
CA VAL A 83 15.02 6.93 0.67
C VAL A 83 13.90 7.35 1.62
N ALA A 84 14.23 7.92 2.77
CA ALA A 84 13.21 8.48 3.66
C ALA A 84 12.49 9.65 2.98
N GLY A 85 11.17 9.75 3.14
CA GLY A 85 10.41 10.83 2.53
C GLY A 85 8.91 10.64 2.52
N ARG A 86 8.22 11.51 1.77
CA ARG A 86 6.80 11.41 1.46
C ARG A 86 6.63 10.62 0.16
N TYR A 87 5.67 9.70 0.19
CA TYR A 87 5.34 8.80 -0.89
C TYR A 87 3.89 9.02 -1.33
N GLN A 88 3.65 8.90 -2.63
CA GLN A 88 2.32 8.67 -3.17
C GLN A 88 2.02 7.18 -3.09
N PHE A 89 0.95 6.84 -2.37
CA PHE A 89 0.37 5.51 -2.34
C PHE A 89 -0.66 5.37 -3.45
N GLU A 90 -0.50 4.34 -4.28
CA GLU A 90 -1.46 3.95 -5.29
C GLU A 90 -1.97 2.55 -4.98
N ILE A 91 -3.28 2.33 -5.06
CA ILE A 91 -3.87 1.01 -4.87
C ILE A 91 -4.80 0.68 -6.03
N ARG A 92 -4.60 -0.49 -6.62
CA ARG A 92 -5.45 -1.04 -7.68
C ARG A 92 -6.51 -1.91 -7.04
N SER A 93 -7.73 -1.38 -6.96
CA SER A 93 -8.82 -2.02 -6.23
C SER A 93 -10.13 -1.99 -6.99
N ALA A 94 -10.92 -3.06 -6.84
CA ALA A 94 -12.35 -3.05 -7.10
C ALA A 94 -13.11 -3.06 -5.77
N ARG A 95 -14.30 -2.46 -5.75
CA ARG A 95 -15.20 -2.47 -4.61
C ARG A 95 -16.64 -2.51 -5.07
N ALA A 96 -17.31 -3.64 -4.84
CA ALA A 96 -18.69 -3.87 -5.31
C ALA A 96 -19.77 -3.12 -4.51
N PRO A 97 -19.73 -3.10 -3.16
CA PRO A 97 -20.79 -2.44 -2.39
C PRO A 97 -20.97 -0.97 -2.75
N ALA A 98 -22.20 -0.49 -2.70
CA ALA A 98 -22.51 0.93 -2.87
C ALA A 98 -21.81 1.79 -1.78
N GLY A 99 -21.59 3.07 -2.10
CA GLY A 99 -20.92 4.01 -1.20
C GLY A 99 -19.42 3.80 -1.06
N ASN A 100 -18.83 4.54 -0.13
CA ASN A 100 -17.39 4.56 0.09
C ASN A 100 -16.96 3.49 1.10
N GLY A 101 -15.83 2.84 0.83
CA GLY A 101 -15.10 2.04 1.81
C GLY A 101 -13.87 2.78 2.32
N ARG A 102 -13.32 2.32 3.43
CA ARG A 102 -12.07 2.85 4.00
C ARG A 102 -11.02 1.78 4.18
N ILE A 103 -9.78 2.17 3.94
CA ILE A 103 -8.57 1.43 4.30
C ILE A 103 -7.66 2.37 5.10
N ARG A 104 -6.65 1.82 5.76
CA ARG A 104 -5.54 2.62 6.29
C ARG A 104 -4.21 1.87 6.17
N LEU A 105 -3.13 2.62 6.18
CA LEU A 105 -1.77 2.12 6.23
C LEU A 105 -1.21 2.34 7.62
N GLU A 106 -0.61 1.30 8.16
CA GLU A 106 0.21 1.35 9.37
C GLU A 106 1.66 1.00 9.01
N VAL A 107 2.62 1.67 9.64
CA VAL A 107 4.05 1.35 9.54
C VAL A 107 4.54 1.05 10.94
N ASP A 108 5.11 -0.14 11.14
CA ASP A 108 5.61 -0.62 12.43
C ASP A 108 4.55 -0.47 13.55
N GLY A 109 3.28 -0.71 13.22
CA GLY A 109 2.13 -0.61 14.12
C GLY A 109 1.53 0.79 14.29
N VAL A 110 2.13 1.83 13.70
CA VAL A 110 1.64 3.21 13.79
C VAL A 110 0.82 3.58 12.56
N ASN A 111 -0.37 4.14 12.75
CA ASN A 111 -1.19 4.66 11.63
C ASN A 111 -0.53 5.87 10.98
N VAL A 112 -0.15 5.75 9.70
CA VAL A 112 0.57 6.80 8.95
C VAL A 112 -0.28 7.49 7.89
N SER A 113 -1.47 6.98 7.59
CA SER A 113 -2.31 7.53 6.52
C SER A 113 -3.59 8.20 7.01
N GLY A 114 -4.04 7.89 8.23
CA GLY A 114 -5.46 8.07 8.57
C GLY A 114 -6.37 7.24 7.66
N PRO A 115 -7.69 7.51 7.64
CA PRO A 115 -8.62 6.81 6.75
C PRO A 115 -8.44 7.25 5.30
N LEU A 116 -8.16 6.29 4.41
CA LEU A 116 -8.11 6.48 2.97
C LEU A 116 -9.43 6.00 2.35
N THR A 117 -10.10 6.90 1.64
CA THR A 117 -11.43 6.61 1.07
C THR A 117 -11.32 6.01 -0.32
N ILE A 118 -11.93 4.83 -0.49
CA ILE A 118 -12.05 4.12 -1.76
C ILE A 118 -13.52 4.14 -2.18
N ALA A 119 -13.82 4.87 -3.25
CA ALA A 119 -15.16 4.90 -3.81
C ALA A 119 -15.54 3.53 -4.40
N SER A 120 -16.83 3.20 -4.37
CA SER A 120 -17.36 2.03 -5.06
C SER A 120 -16.94 2.04 -6.53
N THR A 121 -16.50 0.88 -7.04
CA THR A 121 -16.33 0.66 -8.47
C THR A 121 -17.58 0.03 -9.10
N GLY A 122 -18.57 -0.31 -8.28
CA GLY A 122 -19.90 -0.78 -8.69
C GLY A 122 -20.00 -2.26 -9.05
N ALA A 123 -18.88 -3.00 -9.07
CA ALA A 123 -18.87 -4.44 -9.28
C ALA A 123 -17.53 -5.06 -8.85
N SER A 124 -17.57 -6.35 -8.52
CA SER A 124 -16.37 -7.20 -8.48
C SER A 124 -15.64 -7.17 -9.81
N TYR A 125 -14.33 -7.36 -9.78
CA TYR A 125 -13.46 -7.35 -10.97
C TYR A 125 -13.41 -6.05 -11.79
N ARG A 126 -14.06 -4.96 -11.33
CA ARG A 126 -13.99 -3.64 -11.96
C ARG A 126 -12.96 -2.77 -11.26
N TYR A 127 -11.69 -3.00 -11.55
CA TYR A 127 -10.60 -2.33 -10.84
C TYR A 127 -10.37 -0.89 -11.31
N ARG A 128 -10.05 -0.02 -10.36
CA ARG A 128 -9.56 1.35 -10.56
C ARG A 128 -8.30 1.57 -9.72
N THR A 129 -7.47 2.52 -10.14
CA THR A 129 -6.31 2.94 -9.34
C THR A 129 -6.67 4.19 -8.56
N PHE A 130 -6.65 4.08 -7.24
CA PHE A 130 -6.82 5.19 -6.31
C PHE A 130 -5.45 5.71 -5.88
N ARG A 131 -5.32 7.02 -5.64
CA ARG A 131 -4.04 7.69 -5.36
C ARG A 131 -4.17 8.53 -4.11
N PHE A 132 -3.22 8.39 -3.19
CA PHE A 132 -3.19 9.09 -1.91
C PHE A 132 -1.77 9.64 -1.66
N PRO A 133 -1.59 10.96 -1.58
CA PRO A 133 -0.28 11.54 -1.34
C PRO A 133 0.09 11.51 0.16
N GLY A 134 1.36 11.79 0.46
CA GLY A 134 1.77 12.23 1.79
C GLY A 134 2.14 11.12 2.78
N ILE A 135 2.21 9.86 2.36
CA ILE A 135 2.61 8.75 3.24
C ILE A 135 4.08 8.91 3.62
N ALA A 136 4.36 9.16 4.91
CA ALA A 136 5.73 9.25 5.40
C ALA A 136 6.32 7.86 5.61
N LEU A 137 7.49 7.62 5.04
CA LEU A 137 8.26 6.40 5.22
C LEU A 137 9.69 6.74 5.66
N ARG A 138 10.24 5.95 6.58
CA ARG A 138 11.67 6.00 6.93
C ARG A 138 12.48 5.18 5.94
N ALA A 139 13.75 5.51 5.77
CA ALA A 139 14.67 4.67 5.00
C ALA A 139 14.92 3.34 5.76
N GLY A 140 15.22 2.29 5.00
CA GLY A 140 15.53 0.96 5.51
C GLY A 140 14.31 0.05 5.66
N PRO A 141 14.49 -1.10 6.35
CA PRO A 141 13.46 -2.11 6.52
C PRO A 141 12.39 -1.63 7.50
N GLN A 142 11.12 -1.80 7.14
CA GLN A 142 9.95 -1.49 7.97
C GLN A 142 8.77 -2.41 7.60
N GLN A 143 7.85 -2.63 8.53
CA GLN A 143 6.66 -3.42 8.28
C GLN A 143 5.49 -2.50 7.91
N LEU A 144 5.01 -2.61 6.68
CA LEU A 144 3.78 -1.96 6.23
C LEU A 144 2.60 -2.88 6.48
N ARG A 145 1.50 -2.35 7.00
CA ARG A 145 0.23 -3.08 7.13
C ARG A 145 -0.87 -2.32 6.40
N LEU A 146 -1.53 -3.00 5.48
CA LEU A 146 -2.77 -2.55 4.86
C LEU A 146 -3.94 -3.07 5.70
N ARG A 147 -4.73 -2.18 6.26
CA ARG A 147 -5.93 -2.51 7.04
C ARG A 147 -7.20 -2.16 6.31
N PHE A 148 -8.21 -2.99 6.50
CA PHE A 148 -9.52 -2.83 5.90
C PHE A 148 -10.53 -2.38 6.94
N ASP A 149 -10.93 -1.10 6.88
CA ASP A 149 -11.95 -0.52 7.76
C ASP A 149 -13.37 -0.72 7.23
N SER A 150 -13.50 -1.38 6.10
CA SER A 150 -14.75 -1.73 5.43
C SER A 150 -14.57 -3.06 4.70
N SER A 151 -15.66 -3.71 4.34
CA SER A 151 -15.64 -4.94 3.54
C SER A 151 -15.82 -4.67 2.05
N GLY A 152 -15.71 -5.76 1.27
CA GLY A 152 -16.08 -5.82 -0.14
C GLY A 152 -15.01 -5.29 -1.09
N PHE A 153 -13.75 -5.29 -0.63
CA PHE A 153 -12.59 -4.96 -1.43
C PHE A 153 -12.10 -6.18 -2.21
N GLU A 154 -11.67 -5.93 -3.44
CA GLU A 154 -10.68 -6.76 -4.12
C GLU A 154 -9.46 -5.90 -4.40
N ILE A 155 -8.27 -6.38 -4.00
CA ILE A 155 -7.01 -5.66 -4.17
C ILE A 155 -6.10 -6.48 -5.07
N ASN A 156 -5.64 -5.86 -6.15
CA ASN A 156 -4.66 -6.47 -7.04
C ASN A 156 -3.25 -6.17 -6.54
N TRP A 157 -2.83 -4.91 -6.66
CA TRP A 157 -1.52 -4.44 -6.23
C TRP A 157 -1.62 -3.06 -5.59
N PHE A 158 -0.55 -2.67 -4.92
CA PHE A 158 -0.33 -1.29 -4.52
C PHE A 158 1.12 -0.88 -4.74
N ARG A 159 1.33 0.44 -4.85
CA ARG A 159 2.62 1.04 -5.15
C ARG A 159 2.87 2.26 -4.29
N LEU A 160 4.11 2.40 -3.81
CA LEU A 160 4.61 3.58 -3.11
C LEU A 160 5.68 4.25 -3.98
N SER A 161 5.39 5.45 -4.47
CA SER A 161 6.31 6.23 -5.32
C SER A 161 6.81 7.44 -4.54
N LEU A 162 8.13 7.62 -4.40
CA LEU A 162 8.70 8.77 -3.68
C LEU A 162 8.30 10.07 -4.39
N THR A 163 7.65 10.98 -3.68
CA THR A 163 7.29 12.31 -4.21
C THR A 163 8.18 13.41 -3.65
N GLN A 164 8.65 13.25 -2.41
CA GLN A 164 9.50 14.23 -1.76
C GLN A 164 10.47 13.53 -0.79
N PRO A 165 11.78 13.50 -1.06
CA PRO A 165 12.76 13.06 -0.08
C PRO A 165 12.68 13.91 1.20
N SER A 166 12.86 13.30 2.36
CA SER A 166 13.12 14.05 3.60
C SER A 166 14.42 14.83 3.42
N ALA A 167 14.44 16.10 3.84
CA ALA A 167 15.67 16.89 3.84
C ALA A 167 16.73 16.16 4.68
N ARG A 168 17.94 15.99 4.12
CA ARG A 168 19.10 15.60 4.93
C ARG A 168 19.43 16.80 5.80
N GLY A 169 19.24 16.70 7.12
CA GLY A 169 19.67 17.69 8.13
C GLY A 169 19.41 19.14 7.73
N ASN A 170 18.30 19.72 8.20
CA ASN A 170 18.09 21.17 8.11
C ASN A 170 19.20 21.92 8.89
N THR A 171 20.34 22.19 8.27
CA THR A 171 21.02 23.45 8.52
C THR A 171 20.30 24.47 7.66
N ILE A 172 19.45 25.29 8.29
CA ILE A 172 19.02 26.55 7.69
C ILE A 172 20.29 27.24 7.17
N PRO A 173 20.38 27.64 5.89
CA PRO A 173 21.48 28.48 5.47
C PRO A 173 21.42 29.77 6.27
N THR A 174 22.32 29.92 7.24
CA THR A 174 22.51 31.19 7.93
C THR A 174 23.03 32.18 6.90
N ILE A 175 22.19 33.12 6.46
CA ILE A 175 22.66 34.28 5.72
C ILE A 175 23.36 35.19 6.74
N THR A 176 24.66 35.02 6.91
CA THR A 176 25.48 36.09 7.50
C THR A 176 25.85 37.04 6.37
N ASN A 177 25.22 38.22 6.33
CA ASN A 177 25.72 39.34 5.54
C ASN A 177 26.90 39.97 6.32
N PRO A 178 28.14 39.91 5.81
CA PRO A 178 29.21 40.73 6.35
C PRO A 178 29.15 42.08 5.64
N GLY A 179 28.48 43.08 6.24
CA GLY A 179 28.42 44.39 5.61
C GLY A 179 27.54 45.38 6.36
N GLY A 180 28.14 46.07 7.32
CA GLY A 180 27.54 47.21 8.00
C GLY A 180 28.61 47.92 8.82
N GLN A 181 29.66 48.40 8.16
CA GLN A 181 30.46 49.48 8.71
C GLN A 181 29.66 50.76 8.54
N ASN A 182 29.41 51.44 9.66
CA ASN A 182 29.38 52.90 9.77
C ASN A 182 29.92 53.24 11.16
#